data_AF-A0A9W4TEJ8-F1
#
_entry.id   AF-A0A9W4TEJ8-F1
#
_cell.length_a   1.000
_cell.length_b   1.000
_cell.length_c   1.000
_cell.angle_alpha   90.00
_cell.angle_beta   90.00
_cell.angle_gamma   90.00
#
_symmetry.space_group_name_H-M   'P 1'
#
loop_
_entity.id
_entity.type
_entity.pdbx_description
1 polymer ?
#
loop_
_entity_poly.entity_id
_entity_poly.type
_entity_poly.pdbx_seq_one_letter_code
_entity_poly.pdbx_strand_id
1 'polypeptide(L)'
;MKSVQEIFKNREYLLEQPEVEKLVEYCEELQDELIEFKFQKTNNKELAMLDMLKEVIKGCNAIEKEQMEHERFGYEAPNYQATISNLKSYIYSRSRDEKIWL
;
A
#
# COMPACT_ATOMS: atom_id res chain seq x y z
N MET A 1 6.39 21.82 -2.11
CA MET A 1 7.41 22.51 -1.26
C MET A 1 7.77 23.81 -1.95
N LYS A 2 8.14 24.85 -1.19
CA LYS A 2 8.68 26.07 -1.80
C LYS A 2 10.04 25.74 -2.42
N SER A 3 10.36 26.33 -3.57
CA SER A 3 11.68 26.14 -4.18
C SER A 3 12.76 26.83 -3.37
N VAL A 4 14.01 26.40 -3.51
CA VAL A 4 15.18 27.06 -2.88
C VAL A 4 15.19 28.55 -3.24
N GLN A 5 14.89 28.88 -4.50
CA GLN A 5 14.78 30.27 -4.98
C GLN A 5 13.66 31.06 -4.29
N GLU A 6 12.52 30.43 -3.99
CA GLU A 6 11.43 31.07 -3.24
C GLU A 6 11.77 31.29 -1.76
N ILE A 7 12.61 30.42 -1.17
CA ILE A 7 13.06 30.53 0.22
C ILE A 7 14.03 31.70 0.37
N PHE A 8 14.96 31.85 -0.58
CA PHE A 8 16.02 32.86 -0.54
C PHE A 8 15.74 34.12 -1.36
N LYS A 9 14.53 34.30 -1.89
CA LYS A 9 14.12 35.41 -2.77
C LYS A 9 14.51 36.83 -2.29
N ASN A 10 14.54 37.06 -0.98
CA ASN A 10 14.89 38.37 -0.40
C ASN A 10 16.35 38.44 0.10
N ARG A 11 17.11 37.35 0.00
CA ARG A 11 18.47 37.17 0.54
C ARG A 11 19.28 36.19 -0.33
N GLU A 12 19.37 36.47 -1.63
CA GLU A 12 20.05 35.60 -2.60
C GLU A 12 21.54 35.40 -2.29
N TYR A 13 22.20 36.40 -1.69
CA TYR A 13 23.61 36.33 -1.25
C TYR A 13 23.91 35.17 -0.28
N LEU A 14 22.89 34.62 0.39
CA LEU A 14 23.08 33.46 1.26
C LEU A 14 23.33 32.19 0.46
N LEU A 15 22.87 32.09 -0.79
CA LEU A 15 23.12 30.94 -1.66
C LEU A 15 24.59 30.84 -2.09
N GLU A 16 25.34 31.95 -2.02
CA GLU A 16 26.78 31.99 -2.29
C GLU A 16 27.61 31.49 -1.11
N GLN A 17 26.98 31.22 0.05
CA GLN A 17 27.70 30.69 1.20
C GLN A 17 27.94 29.19 1.02
N PRO A 18 29.19 28.71 1.18
CA PRO A 18 29.53 27.29 1.00
C PRO A 18 28.71 26.35 1.90
N GLU A 19 28.33 26.80 3.10
CA GLU A 19 27.51 26.03 4.02
C GLU A 19 26.06 25.88 3.54
N VAL A 20 25.53 26.91 2.87
CA VAL A 20 24.17 26.91 2.31
C VAL A 20 24.13 26.07 1.04
N GLU A 21 25.16 26.14 0.20
CA GLU A 21 25.32 25.29 -0.98
C GLU A 21 25.29 23.80 -0.59
N LYS A 22 26.12 23.40 0.38
CA LYS A 22 26.12 22.02 0.92
C LYS A 22 24.77 21.60 1.51
N LEU A 23 24.07 22.51 2.18
CA LEU A 23 22.76 22.22 2.75
C LEU A 23 21.72 22.00 1.65
N VAL A 24 21.76 22.79 0.57
CA VAL A 24 20.89 22.63 -0.60
C VAL A 24 21.14 21.29 -1.26
N GLU A 25 22.39 20.95 -1.55
CA GLU A 25 22.77 19.64 -2.12
C GLU A 25 22.25 18.49 -1.26
N TYR A 26 22.50 18.52 0.05
CA TYR A 26 22.01 17.49 0.98
C TYR A 26 20.48 17.38 0.99
N CYS A 27 19.76 18.50 0.91
CA CYS A 27 18.30 18.50 0.86
C CYS A 27 17.76 17.94 -0.46
N GLU A 28 18.43 18.22 -1.58
CA GLU A 28 18.08 17.67 -2.90
C GLU A 28 18.29 16.16 -2.94
N GLU A 29 19.44 15.67 -2.47
CA GLU A 29 19.72 14.23 -2.33
C GLU A 29 18.65 13.52 -1.48
N LEU A 30 18.34 14.08 -0.30
CA LEU A 30 17.27 13.58 0.56
C LEU A 30 15.90 13.56 -0.12
N GLN A 31 15.62 14.57 -0.95
CA GLN A 31 14.33 14.69 -1.62
C GLN A 31 14.18 13.63 -2.71
N ASP A 32 15.25 13.33 -3.45
CA ASP A 32 15.29 12.25 -4.44
C ASP A 32 15.14 10.87 -3.78
N GLU A 33 15.89 10.61 -2.71
CA GLU A 33 15.74 9.37 -1.92
C GLU A 33 14.31 9.20 -1.39
N LEU A 34 13.68 10.28 -0.93
CA LEU A 34 12.29 10.25 -0.46
C LEU A 34 11.29 9.96 -1.58
N ILE A 35 11.52 10.46 -2.80
CA ILE A 35 10.67 10.17 -3.96
C ILE A 35 10.80 8.71 -4.33
N GLU A 36 12.03 8.19 -4.45
CA GLU A 36 12.28 6.79 -4.76
C GLU A 36 11.67 5.86 -3.69
N PHE A 37 11.88 6.17 -2.41
CA PHE A 37 11.29 5.42 -1.30
C PHE A 37 9.76 5.42 -1.35
N LYS A 38 9.12 6.56 -1.67
CA LYS A 38 7.66 6.64 -1.83
C LYS A 38 7.18 5.81 -3.02
N PHE A 39 7.91 5.82 -4.13
CA PHE A 39 7.58 5.04 -5.32
C PHE A 39 7.67 3.53 -5.03
N GLN A 40 8.79 3.08 -4.46
CA GLN A 40 8.97 1.68 -4.04
C GLN A 40 7.88 1.23 -3.06
N LYS A 41 7.55 2.07 -2.07
CA LYS A 41 6.48 1.79 -1.10
C LYS A 41 5.10 1.72 -1.74
N THR A 42 4.83 2.54 -2.76
CA THR A 42 3.54 2.56 -3.47
C THR A 42 3.38 1.31 -4.32
N ASN A 43 4.41 0.93 -5.09
CA ASN A 43 4.43 -0.32 -5.85
C ASN A 43 4.23 -1.55 -4.94
N ASN A 44 4.87 -1.57 -3.77
CA ASN A 44 4.72 -2.69 -2.83
C ASN A 44 3.28 -2.83 -2.32
N LYS A 45 2.60 -1.71 -2.04
CA LYS A 45 1.20 -1.73 -1.61
C LYS A 45 0.24 -2.17 -2.70
N GLU A 46 0.46 -1.75 -3.95
CA GLU A 46 -0.37 -2.18 -5.08
C GLU A 46 -0.26 -3.69 -5.32
N LEU A 47 0.96 -4.23 -5.27
CA LEU A 47 1.20 -5.67 -5.37
C LEU A 47 0.53 -6.43 -4.21
N ALA A 48 0.68 -5.94 -2.98
CA ALA A 48 0.04 -6.54 -1.82
C ALA A 48 -1.50 -6.54 -1.93
N MET A 49 -2.10 -5.44 -2.39
CA MET A 49 -3.55 -5.37 -2.65
C MET A 49 -3.99 -6.35 -3.74
N LEU A 50 -3.23 -6.45 -4.82
CA LEU A 50 -3.53 -7.36 -5.92
C LEU A 50 -3.46 -8.83 -5.48
N ASP A 51 -2.50 -9.19 -4.65
CA ASP A 51 -2.41 -10.53 -4.07
C ASP A 51 -3.54 -10.79 -3.05
N MET A 52 -3.88 -9.81 -2.22
CA MET A 52 -5.06 -9.92 -1.34
C MET A 52 -6.33 -10.21 -2.15
N LEU A 53 -6.61 -9.47 -3.23
CA LEU A 53 -7.78 -9.66 -4.07
C LEU A 53 -7.81 -11.04 -4.74
N LYS A 54 -6.67 -11.54 -5.23
CA LYS A 54 -6.57 -12.90 -5.78
C LYS A 54 -6.95 -13.95 -4.73
N GLU A 55 -6.48 -13.83 -3.50
CA GLU A 55 -6.82 -14.77 -2.43
C GLU A 55 -8.30 -14.70 -2.04
N VAL A 56 -8.90 -13.51 -2.01
CA VAL A 56 -10.35 -13.36 -1.82
C VAL A 56 -11.14 -14.08 -2.91
N ILE A 57 -10.77 -13.89 -4.19
CA ILE A 57 -11.44 -14.55 -5.32
C ILE A 57 -11.31 -16.07 -5.23
N LYS A 58 -10.13 -16.59 -4.88
CA LYS A 58 -9.93 -18.03 -4.66
C LYS A 58 -10.85 -18.57 -3.56
N GLY A 59 -10.98 -17.84 -2.45
CA GLY A 59 -11.89 -18.20 -1.35
C GLY A 59 -13.36 -18.23 -1.80
N CYS A 60 -13.80 -17.23 -2.56
CA CYS A 60 -15.16 -17.21 -3.13
C CYS A 60 -15.41 -18.42 -4.05
N ASN A 61 -14.48 -18.70 -4.98
CA ASN A 61 -14.61 -19.83 -5.90
C ASN A 61 -14.67 -21.19 -5.17
N ALA A 62 -13.93 -21.34 -4.07
CA ALA A 62 -13.98 -22.56 -3.25
C ALA A 62 -15.36 -22.76 -2.62
N ILE A 63 -15.96 -21.68 -2.11
CA ILE A 63 -17.29 -21.71 -1.49
C ILE A 63 -18.39 -21.96 -2.52
N GLU A 64 -18.29 -21.35 -3.70
CA GLU A 64 -19.21 -21.64 -4.81
C GLU A 64 -19.14 -23.11 -5.23
N LYS A 65 -17.94 -23.70 -5.21
CA LYS A 65 -17.75 -25.12 -5.49
C LYS A 65 -18.39 -26.00 -4.40
N GLU A 66 -18.17 -25.71 -3.13
CA GLU A 66 -18.81 -26.43 -2.02
C GLU A 66 -20.34 -26.33 -2.11
N GLN A 67 -20.88 -25.16 -2.47
CA GLN A 67 -22.32 -24.99 -2.69
C GLN A 67 -22.84 -25.83 -3.85
N MET A 68 -22.13 -25.85 -4.99
CA MET A 68 -22.50 -26.73 -6.12
C MET A 68 -22.47 -28.20 -5.73
N GLU A 69 -21.49 -28.61 -4.93
CA GLU A 69 -21.38 -29.99 -4.46
C GLU A 69 -22.50 -30.35 -3.47
N HIS A 70 -22.88 -29.43 -2.59
CA HIS A 70 -24.07 -29.55 -1.75
C HIS A 70 -25.34 -29.75 -2.59
N GLU A 71 -25.58 -28.89 -3.57
CA GLU A 71 -26.79 -28.95 -4.43
C GLU A 71 -26.83 -30.23 -5.29
N ARG A 72 -25.68 -30.68 -5.77
CA ARG A 72 -25.60 -31.81 -6.70
C ARG A 72 -25.54 -33.17 -6.02
N PHE A 73 -24.88 -33.26 -4.87
CA PHE A 73 -24.57 -34.53 -4.21
C PHE A 73 -25.15 -34.63 -2.80
N GLY A 74 -25.74 -33.56 -2.26
CA GLY A 74 -26.30 -33.53 -0.91
C GLY A 74 -25.23 -33.53 0.19
N TYR A 75 -24.01 -33.06 -0.11
CA TYR A 75 -22.97 -32.86 0.90
C TYR A 75 -23.34 -31.78 1.91
N GLU A 76 -22.50 -31.56 2.92
CA GLU A 76 -22.76 -30.50 3.89
C GLU A 76 -22.75 -29.12 3.22
N ALA A 77 -23.69 -28.26 3.59
CA ALA A 77 -23.77 -26.92 3.04
C ALA A 77 -22.61 -26.06 3.56
N PRO A 78 -22.07 -25.11 2.76
CA PRO A 78 -21.04 -24.20 3.22
C PRO A 78 -21.51 -23.38 4.42
N ASN A 79 -20.64 -23.19 5.41
CA ASN A 79 -20.93 -22.28 6.52
C ASN A 79 -20.63 -20.83 6.11
N TYR A 80 -21.57 -20.21 5.39
CA TYR A 80 -21.44 -18.84 4.89
C TYR A 80 -21.09 -17.82 5.98
N GLN A 81 -21.69 -17.96 7.17
CA GLN A 81 -21.43 -17.04 8.28
C GLN A 81 -19.97 -17.10 8.75
N ALA A 82 -19.44 -18.32 8.92
CA ALA A 82 -18.04 -18.53 9.29
C ALA A 82 -17.11 -18.05 8.17
N THR A 83 -17.42 -18.37 6.91
CA THR A 83 -16.66 -17.95 5.74
C THR A 83 -16.55 -16.43 5.63
N ILE A 84 -17.67 -15.70 5.75
CA ILE A 84 -17.68 -14.23 5.71
C ILE A 84 -16.87 -13.66 6.88
N SER A 85 -16.99 -14.25 8.07
CA SER A 85 -16.24 -13.82 9.25
C SER A 85 -14.73 -14.03 9.05
N ASN A 86 -14.33 -15.17 8.50
CA ASN A 86 -12.94 -15.49 8.17
C ASN A 86 -12.38 -14.55 7.10
N LEU A 87 -13.16 -14.27 6.05
CA LEU A 87 -12.78 -13.35 4.99
C LEU A 87 -12.55 -11.94 5.53
N LYS A 88 -13.45 -11.43 6.39
CA LYS A 88 -13.28 -10.14 7.06
C LYS A 88 -12.01 -10.11 7.90
N SER A 89 -11.77 -11.13 8.72
CA SER A 89 -10.57 -11.25 9.53
C SER A 89 -9.29 -11.26 8.69
N TYR A 90 -9.28 -12.01 7.57
CA TYR A 90 -8.17 -12.04 6.63
C TYR A 90 -7.87 -10.65 6.06
N ILE A 91 -8.91 -9.96 5.55
CA ILE A 91 -8.77 -8.61 4.98
C ILE A 91 -8.23 -7.64 6.03
N TYR A 92 -8.81 -7.60 7.24
CA TYR A 92 -8.33 -6.70 8.28
C TYR A 92 -6.90 -7.01 8.74
N SER A 93 -6.55 -8.29 8.89
CA SER A 93 -5.19 -8.70 9.25
C SER A 93 -4.19 -8.24 8.20
N ARG A 94 -4.48 -8.52 6.91
CA ARG A 94 -3.55 -8.14 5.86
C ARG A 94 -3.47 -6.64 5.65
N SER A 95 -4.58 -5.92 5.77
CA SER A 95 -4.56 -4.46 5.74
C SER A 95 -3.72 -3.87 6.88
N ARG A 96 -3.75 -4.46 8.08
CA ARG A 96 -2.86 -4.05 9.17
C ARG A 96 -1.39 -4.30 8.84
N ASP A 97 -1.04 -5.48 8.35
CA ASP A 97 0.35 -5.86 8.03
C ASP A 97 0.95 -4.95 6.95
N GLU A 98 0.17 -4.68 5.91
CA GLU A 98 0.58 -3.89 4.75
C GLU A 98 0.40 -2.37 4.96
N LYS A 99 -0.05 -1.97 6.16
CA LYS A 99 -0.35 -0.57 6.54
C LYS A 99 -1.29 0.10 5.53
N ILE A 100 -2.29 -0.67 5.09
CA ILE A 100 -3.42 -0.22 4.29
C ILE A 100 -4.52 0.12 5.30
N TRP A 101 -4.86 1.40 5.40
CA TRP A 101 -5.93 1.86 6.27
C TRP A 101 -7.24 1.72 5.51
N LEU A 102 -8.09 0.76 5.93
CA LEU A 102 -9.44 0.52 5.41
C LEU A 102 -10.49 1.40 6.10
#